data_AF-A0A0A7KFH2-F1
#
_entry.id   AF-A0A0A7KFH2-F1
#
_cell.length_a   1.000
_cell.length_b   1.000
_cell.length_c   1.000
_cell.angle_alpha   90.00
_cell.angle_beta   90.00
_cell.angle_gamma   90.00
#
_symmetry.space_group_name_H-M   'P 1'
#
loop_
_entity.id
_entity.type
_entity.pdbx_description
1 polymer ?
#
loop_
_entity_poly.entity_id
_entity_poly.type
_entity_poly.pdbx_seq_one_letter_code
_entity_poly.pdbx_strand_id
1 'polypeptide(L)'
;MSEFDELQAAIRRHAHARQAEAQACEAFLNALYHALRTASGPGLPLNNVTLDFTTDPANRLRPVPSGGFHAAWLRLGLCEVLVRVRRVDGAFQGEYGESGCFRLEQTGEDALITLARRMLRDVADTYAGAEPERIRPLN
;
A
#
# COMPACT_ATOMS: atom_id res chain seq x y z
N MET A 1 -15.43 7.81 -36.95
CA MET A 1 -14.38 7.27 -36.06
C MET A 1 -15.03 6.17 -35.23
N SER A 2 -14.38 5.03 -35.01
CA SER A 2 -15.02 3.93 -34.28
C SER A 2 -14.90 4.12 -32.75
N GLU A 3 -15.83 3.56 -31.99
CA GLU A 3 -15.77 3.53 -30.52
C GLU A 3 -14.45 2.90 -30.01
N PHE A 4 -13.90 1.95 -30.77
CA PHE A 4 -12.61 1.34 -30.49
C PHE A 4 -11.45 2.35 -30.62
N ASP A 5 -11.44 3.18 -31.66
CA ASP A 5 -10.43 4.21 -31.85
C ASP A 5 -10.49 5.27 -30.73
N GLU A 6 -11.70 5.61 -30.30
CA GLU A 6 -11.94 6.53 -29.17
C GLU A 6 -11.39 5.96 -27.86
N LEU A 7 -11.62 4.68 -27.60
CA LEU A 7 -11.03 3.98 -26.45
C LEU A 7 -9.50 4.00 -26.51
N GLN A 8 -8.91 3.64 -27.65
CA GLN A 8 -7.45 3.65 -27.82
C GLN A 8 -6.87 5.06 -27.61
N ALA A 9 -7.51 6.09 -28.16
CA ALA A 9 -7.11 7.47 -27.99
C ALA A 9 -7.21 7.92 -26.52
N ALA A 10 -8.28 7.54 -25.81
CA ALA A 10 -8.46 7.86 -24.40
C ALA A 10 -7.39 7.18 -23.52
N ILE A 11 -7.08 5.90 -23.76
CA ILE A 11 -6.04 5.17 -23.02
C ILE A 11 -4.66 5.81 -23.22
N ARG A 12 -4.34 6.24 -24.45
CA ARG A 12 -3.07 6.91 -24.78
C ARG A 12 -2.97 8.30 -24.17
N ARG A 13 -4.04 9.08 -24.20
CA ARG A 13 -4.09 10.44 -23.64
C ARG A 13 -3.69 10.47 -22.16
N HIS A 14 -4.06 9.45 -21.40
CA HIS A 14 -3.77 9.36 -19.97
C HIS A 14 -2.54 8.49 -19.65
N ALA A 15 -1.77 8.03 -20.64
CA ALA A 15 -0.63 7.13 -20.40
C ALA A 15 0.43 7.76 -19.48
N HIS A 16 0.79 9.01 -19.73
CA HIS A 16 1.81 9.71 -18.93
C HIS A 16 1.35 9.93 -17.48
N ALA A 17 0.09 10.33 -17.27
CA ALA A 17 -0.47 10.52 -15.94
C ALA A 17 -0.45 9.21 -15.13
N ARG A 18 -0.86 8.10 -15.75
CA ARG A 18 -0.87 6.77 -15.13
C ARG A 18 0.55 6.28 -14.81
N GLN A 19 1.52 6.58 -15.67
CA GLN A 19 2.92 6.26 -15.40
C GLN A 19 3.48 7.09 -14.22
N ALA A 20 3.17 8.39 -14.15
CA ALA A 20 3.60 9.23 -13.03
C ALA A 20 2.97 8.80 -11.69
N GLU A 21 1.68 8.41 -11.71
CA GLU A 21 1.00 7.84 -10.54
C GLU A 21 1.64 6.52 -10.10
N ALA A 22 1.95 5.62 -11.04
CA ALA A 22 2.61 4.35 -10.75
C ALA A 22 3.97 4.58 -10.09
N GLN A 23 4.80 5.45 -10.66
CA GLN A 23 6.11 5.80 -10.10
C GLN A 23 6.00 6.40 -8.69
N ALA A 24 5.00 7.26 -8.45
CA ALA A 24 4.77 7.84 -7.13
C ALA A 24 4.36 6.77 -6.09
N CYS A 25 3.49 5.83 -6.49
CA CYS A 25 3.07 4.74 -5.62
C CYS A 25 4.20 3.74 -5.34
N GLU A 26 5.02 3.43 -6.35
CA GLU A 26 6.21 2.59 -6.19
C GLU A 26 7.26 3.26 -5.29
N ALA A 27 7.48 4.57 -5.44
CA ALA A 27 8.36 5.33 -4.56
C ALA A 27 7.85 5.32 -3.11
N PHE A 28 6.54 5.46 -2.90
CA PHE A 28 5.93 5.33 -1.58
C PHE A 28 6.16 3.94 -0.96
N LEU A 29 5.93 2.87 -1.72
CA LEU A 29 6.13 1.49 -1.24
C LEU A 29 7.60 1.22 -0.89
N ASN A 30 8.54 1.74 -1.68
CA ASN A 30 9.97 1.71 -1.35
C ASN A 30 10.29 2.48 -0.06
N ALA A 31 9.72 3.67 0.12
CA ALA A 31 9.94 4.47 1.33
C ALA A 31 9.36 3.78 2.57
N LEU A 32 8.17 3.16 2.46
CA LEU A 32 7.58 2.35 3.52
C LEU A 32 8.44 1.12 3.85
N TYR A 33 8.98 0.44 2.85
CA TYR A 33 9.94 -0.65 3.02
C TYR A 33 11.15 -0.21 3.85
N HIS A 34 11.75 0.94 3.53
CA HIS A 34 12.87 1.48 4.30
C HIS A 34 12.47 1.85 5.74
N ALA A 35 11.29 2.46 5.93
CA ALA A 35 10.78 2.75 7.26
C ALA A 35 10.54 1.49 8.10
N LEU A 36 10.04 0.40 7.51
CA LEU A 36 9.87 -0.89 8.22
C LEU A 36 11.20 -1.49 8.67
N ARG A 37 12.26 -1.33 7.87
CA ARG A 37 13.62 -1.78 8.25
C ARG A 37 14.18 -1.02 9.43
N THR A 38 13.79 0.23 9.63
CA THR A 38 14.29 1.10 10.72
C THR A 38 13.33 1.18 11.92
N ALA A 39 12.07 0.75 11.77
CA ALA A 39 11.03 0.89 12.78
C ALA A 39 11.30 0.14 14.10
N SER A 40 12.15 -0.89 14.10
CA SER A 40 12.38 -1.81 15.23
C SER A 40 13.31 -1.29 16.35
N GLY A 41 13.85 -0.07 16.24
CA GLY A 41 14.70 0.53 17.29
C GLY A 41 16.10 -0.12 17.42
N PRO A 42 16.91 0.32 18.41
CA PRO A 42 18.27 -0.18 18.58
C PRO A 42 18.24 -1.58 19.21
N GLY A 43 18.53 -2.63 18.43
CA GLY A 43 18.58 -3.99 18.97
C GLY A 43 18.59 -5.13 17.96
N LEU A 44 18.12 -4.92 16.73
CA LEU A 44 18.44 -5.66 15.50
C LEU A 44 17.51 -5.12 14.39
N PRO A 45 18.01 -4.70 13.22
CA PRO A 45 17.15 -4.45 12.07
C PRO A 45 16.37 -5.73 11.77
N LEU A 46 15.14 -5.62 11.31
CA LEU A 46 14.49 -6.71 10.59
C LEU A 46 15.32 -6.96 9.31
N ASN A 47 16.38 -7.76 9.41
CA ASN A 47 17.30 -8.04 8.30
C ASN A 47 16.60 -8.78 7.15
N ASN A 48 15.39 -9.29 7.41
CA ASN A 48 14.60 -10.12 6.50
C ASN A 48 13.41 -9.38 5.89
N VAL A 49 13.37 -8.03 5.94
CA VAL A 49 12.34 -7.31 5.17
C VAL A 49 12.68 -7.37 3.69
N THR A 50 11.72 -7.82 2.87
CA THR A 50 11.79 -7.72 1.41
C THR A 50 10.55 -7.04 0.85
N LEU A 51 10.70 -6.41 -0.31
CA LEU A 51 9.64 -5.77 -1.08
C LEU A 51 9.56 -6.46 -2.44
N ASP A 52 8.37 -6.94 -2.81
CA ASP A 52 8.09 -7.52 -4.12
C ASP A 52 6.85 -6.84 -4.74
N PHE A 53 7.04 -6.13 -5.85
CA PHE A 53 5.95 -5.46 -6.55
C PHE A 53 5.06 -6.47 -7.26
N THR A 54 3.75 -6.32 -7.07
CA THR A 54 2.77 -7.22 -7.67
C THR A 54 1.61 -6.46 -8.28
N THR A 55 0.88 -7.10 -9.18
CA THR A 55 -0.38 -6.52 -9.65
C THR A 55 -1.43 -6.67 -8.57
N ASP A 56 -2.12 -5.58 -8.28
CA ASP A 56 -3.21 -5.59 -7.31
C ASP A 56 -4.26 -6.66 -7.68
N PRO A 57 -4.57 -7.64 -6.82
CA PRO A 57 -5.50 -8.73 -7.13
C PRO A 57 -6.94 -8.26 -7.35
N ALA A 58 -7.30 -7.05 -6.89
CA ALA A 58 -8.62 -6.47 -7.12
C ALA A 58 -8.74 -5.74 -8.47
N ASN A 59 -7.63 -5.36 -9.11
CA ASN A 59 -7.67 -4.68 -10.40
C ASN A 59 -8.11 -5.64 -11.53
N ARG A 60 -9.16 -5.25 -12.27
CA ARG A 60 -9.73 -6.03 -13.39
C ARG A 60 -9.41 -5.49 -14.77
N LEU A 61 -8.80 -4.31 -14.86
CA LEU A 61 -8.47 -3.65 -16.12
C LEU A 61 -6.96 -3.51 -16.27
N ARG A 62 -6.47 -3.78 -17.48
CA ARG A 62 -5.09 -3.50 -17.88
C ARG A 62 -5.11 -2.66 -19.17
N PRO A 63 -4.34 -1.57 -19.23
CA PRO A 63 -3.49 -1.04 -18.15
C PRO A 63 -4.33 -0.42 -17.00
N VAL A 64 -3.76 -0.32 -15.80
CA VAL A 64 -4.49 0.19 -14.61
C VAL A 64 -5.02 1.59 -14.88
N PRO A 65 -6.31 1.88 -14.61
CA PRO A 65 -6.88 3.22 -14.73
C PRO A 65 -6.21 4.22 -13.76
N SER A 66 -6.29 5.51 -14.06
CA SER A 66 -5.84 6.55 -13.12
C SER A 66 -6.55 6.44 -11.77
N GLY A 67 -5.81 6.65 -10.68
CA GLY A 67 -6.30 6.48 -9.31
C GLY A 67 -6.49 5.01 -8.86
N GLY A 68 -6.07 4.04 -9.69
CA GLY A 68 -6.07 2.63 -9.34
C GLY A 68 -5.03 2.29 -8.27
N PHE A 69 -5.19 1.11 -7.66
CA PHE A 69 -4.24 0.62 -6.66
C PHE A 69 -3.00 0.01 -7.29
N HIS A 70 -1.86 0.29 -6.65
CA HIS A 70 -0.56 -0.33 -6.86
C HIS A 70 -0.21 -1.15 -5.64
N ALA A 71 0.30 -2.36 -5.83
CA ALA A 71 0.46 -3.31 -4.75
C ALA A 71 1.88 -3.88 -4.67
N ALA A 72 2.28 -4.25 -3.46
CA ALA A 72 3.48 -5.01 -3.21
C ALA A 72 3.33 -5.91 -1.99
N TRP A 73 4.03 -7.03 -1.99
CA TRP A 73 4.21 -7.86 -0.81
C TRP A 73 5.40 -7.34 -0.01
N LEU A 74 5.15 -7.07 1.28
CA LEU A 74 6.18 -6.79 2.26
C LEU A 74 6.36 -8.03 3.13
N ARG A 75 7.51 -8.68 3.02
CA ARG A 75 7.86 -9.79 3.91
C ARG A 75 8.43 -9.24 5.20
N LEU A 76 7.92 -9.69 6.34
CA LEU A 76 8.26 -9.24 7.68
C LEU A 76 8.71 -10.45 8.52
N GLY A 77 9.82 -11.08 8.12
CA GLY A 77 10.28 -12.32 8.73
C GLY A 77 9.49 -13.53 8.25
N LEU A 78 8.58 -14.06 9.09
CA LEU A 78 7.75 -15.25 8.81
C LEU A 78 6.36 -14.91 8.23
N CYS A 79 6.02 -13.63 8.16
CA CYS A 79 4.75 -13.15 7.63
C CYS A 79 5.00 -12.36 6.34
N GLU A 80 4.06 -12.44 5.40
CA GLU A 80 3.99 -11.54 4.25
C GLU A 80 2.70 -10.74 4.32
N VAL A 81 2.81 -9.43 4.12
CA VAL A 81 1.68 -8.52 4.16
C VAL A 81 1.54 -7.84 2.81
N LEU A 82 0.40 -8.05 2.17
CA LEU A 82 0.06 -7.31 0.96
C LEU A 82 -0.24 -5.88 1.36
N VAL A 83 0.44 -4.93 0.73
CA VAL A 83 0.13 -3.50 0.84
C VAL A 83 -0.32 -3.03 -0.52
N ARG A 84 -1.45 -2.33 -0.56
CA ARG A 84 -1.90 -1.60 -1.74
C ARG A 84 -2.02 -0.12 -1.45
N VAL A 85 -1.59 0.71 -2.39
CA VAL A 85 -1.62 2.16 -2.27
C VAL A 85 -2.11 2.78 -3.57
N ARG A 86 -2.81 3.90 -3.46
CA ARG A 86 -3.19 4.76 -4.57
C ARG A 86 -3.00 6.22 -4.17
N ARG A 87 -3.03 7.11 -5.16
CA ARG A 87 -3.03 8.55 -4.94
C ARG A 87 -4.44 9.11 -5.07
N VAL A 88 -4.91 9.84 -4.07
CA VAL A 88 -6.24 10.47 -4.04
C VAL A 88 -6.10 11.88 -3.46
N ASP A 89 -6.46 12.90 -4.25
CA ASP A 89 -6.41 14.31 -3.84
C ASP A 89 -5.05 14.75 -3.29
N GLY A 90 -3.97 14.27 -3.91
CA GLY A 90 -2.60 14.58 -3.51
C GLY A 90 -2.05 13.69 -2.37
N ALA A 91 -2.90 13.00 -1.62
CA ALA A 91 -2.54 12.11 -0.54
C ALA A 91 -2.30 10.66 -1.02
N PHE A 92 -1.52 9.90 -0.25
CA PHE A 92 -1.42 8.45 -0.38
C PHE A 92 -2.46 7.79 0.50
N GLN A 93 -3.32 6.97 -0.10
CA GLN A 93 -4.31 6.17 0.62
C GLN A 93 -4.06 4.69 0.31
N GLY A 94 -4.12 3.85 1.32
CA GLY A 94 -3.87 2.43 1.11
C GLY A 94 -4.40 1.51 2.20
N GLU A 95 -4.22 0.23 1.93
CA GLU A 95 -4.63 -0.88 2.77
C GLU A 95 -3.45 -1.83 2.96
N TYR A 96 -3.39 -2.52 4.09
CA TYR A 96 -2.43 -3.59 4.35
C TYR A 96 -3.04 -4.71 5.19
N GLY A 97 -2.67 -5.95 4.86
CA GLY A 97 -3.23 -7.12 5.55
C GLY A 97 -4.74 -7.23 5.36
N GLU A 98 -5.45 -7.65 6.41
CA GLU A 98 -6.89 -7.92 6.33
C GLU A 98 -7.76 -6.68 6.61
N SER A 99 -7.34 -5.80 7.52
CA SER A 99 -8.15 -4.65 7.96
C SER A 99 -7.36 -3.34 8.07
N GLY A 100 -6.05 -3.38 7.87
CA GLY A 100 -5.19 -2.21 8.00
C GLY A 100 -5.50 -1.19 6.91
N CYS A 101 -5.70 0.07 7.31
CA CYS A 101 -5.90 1.17 6.37
C CYS A 101 -5.08 2.39 6.79
N PHE A 102 -4.68 3.19 5.80
CA PHE A 102 -3.95 4.43 6.04
C PHE A 102 -4.31 5.51 5.01
N ARG A 103 -4.12 6.75 5.45
CA ARG A 103 -4.08 7.92 4.59
C ARG A 103 -2.98 8.85 5.08
N LEU A 104 -2.10 9.26 4.18
CA LEU A 104 -0.97 10.14 4.45
C LEU A 104 -1.02 11.32 3.48
N GLU A 105 -1.29 12.51 4.02
CA GLU A 105 -1.25 13.78 3.28
C GLU A 105 0.20 14.19 2.97
N GLN A 106 1.15 13.78 3.82
CA GLN A 106 2.58 14.03 3.66
C GLN A 106 3.37 12.75 3.97
N THR A 107 4.37 12.46 3.14
CA THR A 107 5.22 11.25 3.25
C THR A 107 6.60 11.60 3.81
N GLY A 108 6.62 12.39 4.88
CA GLY A 108 7.84 12.62 5.64
C GLY A 108 8.31 11.36 6.34
N GLU A 109 9.59 11.29 6.67
CA GLU A 109 10.22 10.14 7.33
C GLU A 109 9.46 9.74 8.61
N ASP A 110 9.13 10.70 9.48
CA ASP A 110 8.39 10.46 10.72
C ASP A 110 7.00 9.85 10.49
N ALA A 111 6.30 10.30 9.44
CA ALA A 111 4.97 9.78 9.10
C ALA A 111 5.06 8.32 8.63
N LEU A 112 6.08 8.02 7.81
CA LEU A 112 6.34 6.67 7.34
C LEU A 112 6.80 5.74 8.47
N ILE A 113 7.66 6.19 9.38
CA ILE A 113 8.07 5.42 10.57
C ILE A 113 6.87 5.15 11.48
N THR A 114 6.00 6.15 11.66
CA THR A 114 4.77 6.00 12.46
C THR A 114 3.84 4.96 11.84
N LEU A 115 3.63 5.02 10.51
CA LEU A 115 2.84 4.03 9.78
C LEU A 115 3.47 2.63 9.89
N ALA A 116 4.78 2.51 9.67
CA ALA A 116 5.50 1.24 9.75
C ALA A 116 5.36 0.60 11.15
N ARG A 117 5.52 1.37 12.22
CA ARG A 117 5.34 0.88 13.59
C ARG A 117 3.90 0.46 13.87
N ARG A 118 2.91 1.20 13.36
CA ARG A 118 1.50 0.82 13.48
C ARG A 118 1.25 -0.50 12.75
N MET A 119 1.66 -0.60 11.49
CA MET A 119 1.50 -1.82 10.70
C MET A 119 2.13 -3.05 11.38
N LEU A 120 3.33 -2.91 11.95
CA LEU A 120 3.96 -4.02 12.70
C LEU A 120 3.15 -4.44 13.93
N ARG A 121 2.56 -3.49 14.67
CA ARG A 121 1.68 -3.80 15.81
C ARG A 121 0.40 -4.48 15.34
N ASP A 122 -0.29 -3.90 14.36
CA ASP A 122 -1.57 -4.44 13.84
C ASP A 122 -1.38 -5.89 13.31
N VAL A 123 -0.25 -6.17 12.65
CA VAL A 123 0.11 -7.52 12.20
C VAL A 123 0.42 -8.44 13.38
N ALA A 124 1.18 -7.99 14.38
CA ALA A 124 1.47 -8.78 15.58
C ALA A 124 0.18 -9.13 16.34
N ASP A 125 -0.73 -8.17 16.51
CA ASP A 125 -2.01 -8.34 17.20
C ASP A 125 -2.90 -9.39 16.49
N THR A 126 -2.90 -9.37 15.15
CA THR A 126 -3.60 -10.37 14.33
C THR A 126 -3.14 -11.80 14.65
N TYR A 127 -1.83 -12.03 14.79
CA TYR A 127 -1.29 -13.37 15.12
C TYR A 127 -1.36 -13.70 16.61
N ALA A 128 -1.38 -12.70 17.49
CA ALA A 128 -1.54 -12.88 18.92
C ALA A 128 -2.98 -13.26 19.32
N GLY A 129 -3.93 -13.23 18.36
CA GLY A 129 -5.33 -13.54 18.61
C GLY A 129 -6.06 -12.45 19.38
N ALA A 130 -5.57 -11.21 19.33
CA ALA A 130 -6.32 -10.07 19.84
C ALA A 130 -7.51 -9.83 18.91
N GLU A 131 -8.67 -10.45 19.20
CA GLU A 131 -9.89 -10.14 18.47
C GLU A 131 -10.19 -8.64 18.64
N PRO A 132 -10.45 -7.89 17.55
CA PRO A 132 -11.00 -6.56 17.68
C PRO A 132 -12.34 -6.71 18.40
N GLU A 133 -12.47 -6.05 19.55
CA GLU A 133 -13.65 -6.06 20.40
C GLU A 133 -14.88 -5.74 19.55
N ARG A 134 -15.58 -6.78 19.10
CA ARG A 134 -16.84 -6.64 18.37
C ARG A 134 -17.82 -6.07 19.37
N ILE A 135 -18.10 -4.77 19.21
CA ILE A 135 -19.15 -4.04 19.93
C ILE A 135 -20.40 -4.93 19.92
N ARG A 136 -20.75 -5.48 21.09
CA ARG A 136 -21.98 -6.25 21.26
C ARG A 136 -23.13 -5.28 21.01
N PRO A 137 -24.10 -5.59 20.14
CA PRO A 137 -25.32 -4.81 20.08
C PRO A 137 -25.99 -4.91 21.46
N LEU A 138 -26.30 -3.75 22.05
CA LEU A 138 -27.15 -3.66 23.23
C LEU A 138 -28.51 -4.26 22.85
N ASN A 139 -28.88 -5.34 23.54
CA ASN A 139 -30.24 -5.85 23.54
C ASN A 139 -31.21 -4.82 24.13
#